data_AF-A0A7C6FGQ1-F1
#
_entry.id   AF-A0A7C6FGQ1-F1
#
_cell.length_a   1.000
_cell.length_b   1.000
_cell.length_c   1.000
_cell.angle_alpha   90.00
_cell.angle_beta   90.00
_cell.angle_gamma   90.00
#
_symmetry.space_group_name_H-M   'P 1'
#
loop_
_entity.id
_entity.type
_entity.pdbx_description
1 polymer ?
#
loop_
_entity_poly.entity_id
_entity_poly.type
_entity_poly.pdbx_seq_one_letter_code
_entity_poly.pdbx_strand_id
1 'polypeptide(L)'
;AMQVEENLKTASSVFYMGKEYENILNFRTSDPTTERVNRLVDYQNHYYSYVYTGCILHQTKKQWDRAKYDISNRPEILFTLFNVGFLQSNPGPNPECGGSHITVGDKVYTFGAIGFDFYYSGELAKEFPYWERRFKS
;
A
#
# COMPACT_ATOMS: atom_id res chain seq x y z
N ALA A 1 4.30 -8.72 -5.33
CA ALA A 1 5.69 -8.89 -4.89
C ALA A 1 6.70 -8.57 -5.99
N MET A 2 6.72 -9.30 -7.12
CA MET A 2 7.70 -9.07 -8.19
C MET A 2 7.73 -7.63 -8.72
N GLN A 3 6.57 -7.02 -9.01
CA GLN A 3 6.53 -5.62 -9.46
C GLN A 3 7.14 -4.64 -8.45
N VAL A 4 7.01 -4.92 -7.15
CA VAL A 4 7.61 -4.08 -6.09
C VAL A 4 9.13 -4.14 -6.16
N GLU A 5 9.68 -5.34 -6.33
CA GLU A 5 11.11 -5.60 -6.44
C GLU A 5 11.70 -4.97 -7.71
N GLU A 6 10.97 -5.03 -8.83
CA GLU A 6 11.35 -4.36 -10.07
C GLU A 6 11.34 -2.83 -9.91
N ASN A 7 10.24 -2.28 -9.41
CA ASN A 7 10.12 -0.84 -9.16
C ASN A 7 11.18 -0.30 -8.21
N LEU A 8 11.67 -1.13 -7.29
CA LEU A 8 12.78 -0.80 -6.39
C LEU A 8 14.10 -0.62 -7.12
N LYS A 9 14.33 -1.29 -8.25
CA LYS A 9 15.59 -1.26 -9.01
C LYS A 9 15.54 -0.36 -10.24
N THR A 10 14.35 -0.02 -10.73
CA THR A 10 14.17 0.75 -11.95
C THR A 10 14.05 2.24 -11.65
N ALA A 11 15.18 2.97 -11.71
CA ALA A 11 15.23 4.40 -11.40
C ALA A 11 14.30 5.28 -12.27
N SER A 12 13.98 4.83 -13.49
CA SER A 12 13.04 5.51 -14.39
C SER A 12 11.57 5.21 -14.08
N SER A 13 11.27 4.25 -13.18
CA SER A 13 9.91 3.91 -12.81
C SER A 13 9.24 5.08 -12.07
N VAL A 14 8.00 5.39 -12.43
CA VAL A 14 7.15 6.34 -11.69
C VAL A 14 6.89 5.89 -10.25
N PHE A 15 7.18 4.63 -9.93
CA PHE A 15 7.08 4.05 -8.59
C PHE A 15 8.41 4.01 -7.84
N TYR A 16 9.54 4.38 -8.45
CA TYR A 16 10.87 4.26 -7.83
C TYR A 16 10.96 5.03 -6.51
N MET A 17 11.44 4.38 -5.45
CA MET A 17 11.46 4.96 -4.10
C MET A 17 12.70 5.79 -3.78
N GLY A 18 13.81 5.56 -4.48
CA GLY A 18 15.11 6.17 -4.17
C GLY A 18 16.20 5.13 -3.96
N LYS A 19 17.46 5.58 -4.08
CA LYS A 19 18.65 4.72 -4.06
C LYS A 19 18.82 3.99 -2.73
N GLU A 20 18.47 4.65 -1.64
CA GLU A 20 18.53 4.14 -0.27
C GLU A 20 17.62 2.93 -0.05
N TYR A 21 16.57 2.77 -0.85
CA TYR A 21 15.62 1.66 -0.71
C TYR A 21 15.93 0.47 -1.62
N GLU A 22 16.79 0.62 -2.63
CA GLU A 22 16.99 -0.39 -3.70
C GLU A 22 17.27 -1.78 -3.15
N ASN A 23 17.94 -1.89 -2.00
CA ASN A 23 18.41 -3.16 -1.46
C ASN A 23 17.54 -3.73 -0.34
N ILE A 24 16.42 -3.08 0.01
CA ILE A 24 15.57 -3.47 1.15
C ILE A 24 14.96 -4.88 1.00
N LEU A 25 14.79 -5.34 -0.24
CA LEU A 25 14.22 -6.66 -0.56
C LEU A 25 15.20 -7.61 -1.25
N ASN A 26 16.50 -7.33 -1.27
CA ASN A 26 17.49 -8.22 -1.90
C ASN A 26 17.37 -9.65 -1.36
N PHE A 27 17.35 -10.63 -2.27
CA PHE A 27 17.34 -12.05 -1.94
C PHE A 27 18.70 -12.47 -1.39
N ARG A 28 18.69 -13.46 -0.49
CA ARG A 28 19.89 -13.98 0.18
C ARG A 28 20.24 -15.39 -0.28
N THR A 29 19.30 -16.07 -0.93
CA THR A 29 19.46 -17.44 -1.43
C THR A 29 19.70 -17.45 -2.94
N SER A 30 20.18 -18.59 -3.44
CA SER A 30 20.28 -18.86 -4.87
C SER A 30 18.93 -19.16 -5.55
N ASP A 31 17.85 -19.28 -4.77
CA ASP A 31 16.47 -19.46 -5.27
C ASP A 31 15.55 -18.32 -4.79
N PRO A 32 15.60 -17.16 -5.48
CA PRO A 32 14.73 -16.02 -5.19
C PRO A 32 13.23 -16.33 -5.21
N THR A 33 12.80 -17.33 -5.99
CA THR A 33 11.38 -17.66 -6.12
C THR A 33 10.86 -18.30 -4.85
N THR A 34 11.54 -19.34 -4.37
CA THR A 34 11.18 -19.99 -3.11
C THR A 34 11.34 -19.03 -1.93
N GLU A 35 12.43 -18.26 -1.89
CA GLU A 35 12.62 -17.26 -0.82
C GLU A 35 11.50 -16.22 -0.80
N ARG A 36 11.07 -15.72 -1.96
CA ARG A 36 9.94 -14.78 -2.04
C ARG A 36 8.65 -15.37 -1.50
N VAL A 37 8.31 -16.60 -1.89
CA VAL A 37 7.10 -17.27 -1.40
C VAL A 37 7.17 -17.42 0.11
N ASN A 38 8.29 -17.94 0.64
CA ASN A 38 8.49 -18.11 2.08
C ASN A 38 8.37 -16.79 2.85
N ARG A 39 8.95 -15.70 2.33
CA ARG A 39 8.84 -14.35 2.93
C ARG A 39 7.38 -13.88 3.04
N LEU A 40 6.49 -14.29 2.15
CA LEU A 40 5.10 -13.82 2.10
C LEU A 40 4.13 -14.71 2.85
N VAL A 41 4.43 -16.00 3.00
CA VAL A 41 3.54 -16.99 3.63
C VAL A 41 3.97 -17.39 5.04
N ASP A 42 5.02 -16.77 5.59
CA ASP A 42 5.45 -17.03 6.95
C ASP A 42 4.43 -16.47 7.96
N TYR A 43 3.61 -17.38 8.52
CA TYR A 43 2.61 -17.05 9.52
C TYR A 43 3.18 -16.81 10.92
N GLN A 44 4.43 -17.21 11.18
CA GLN A 44 5.10 -16.97 12.46
C GLN A 44 5.89 -15.66 12.44
N ASN A 45 6.31 -15.20 11.26
CA ASN A 45 7.07 -13.97 11.08
C ASN A 45 6.55 -13.13 9.90
N HIS A 46 5.72 -12.15 10.22
CA HIS A 46 5.14 -11.23 9.24
C HIS A 46 6.06 -10.10 8.79
N TYR A 47 7.34 -10.10 9.18
CA TYR A 47 8.28 -9.02 8.87
C TYR A 47 8.26 -8.63 7.40
N TYR A 48 8.44 -9.60 6.50
CA TYR A 48 8.46 -9.30 5.07
C TYR A 48 7.09 -8.91 4.53
N SER A 49 6.00 -9.50 5.02
CA SER A 49 4.64 -9.08 4.65
C SER A 49 4.42 -7.59 4.98
N TYR A 50 4.90 -7.10 6.11
CA TYR A 50 4.87 -5.67 6.44
C TYR A 50 5.83 -4.84 5.58
N VAL A 51 7.05 -5.31 5.31
CA VAL A 51 8.00 -4.58 4.43
C VAL A 51 7.45 -4.46 3.01
N TYR A 52 6.90 -5.53 2.43
CA TYR A 52 6.25 -5.48 1.11
C TYR A 52 5.05 -4.53 1.11
N THR A 53 4.23 -4.56 2.16
CA THR A 53 3.09 -3.63 2.31
C THR A 53 3.58 -2.17 2.33
N GLY A 54 4.59 -1.87 3.14
CA GLY A 54 5.20 -0.53 3.20
C GLY A 54 5.79 -0.10 1.86
N CYS A 55 6.45 -1.00 1.14
CA CYS A 55 6.97 -0.72 -0.19
C CYS A 55 5.83 -0.40 -1.19
N ILE A 56 4.75 -1.18 -1.20
CA ILE A 56 3.59 -0.92 -2.08
C ILE A 56 3.01 0.47 -1.82
N LEU A 57 2.77 0.79 -0.54
CA LEU A 57 2.22 2.09 -0.17
C LEU A 57 3.15 3.25 -0.55
N HIS A 58 4.45 3.13 -0.28
CA HIS A 58 5.42 4.18 -0.58
C HIS A 58 5.61 4.35 -2.10
N GLN A 59 5.72 3.26 -2.86
CA GLN A 59 5.81 3.27 -4.32
C GLN A 59 4.60 3.97 -4.95
N THR A 60 3.39 3.61 -4.51
CA THR A 60 2.15 4.24 -4.97
C THR A 60 2.13 5.73 -4.62
N LYS A 61 2.46 6.10 -3.37
CA LYS A 61 2.55 7.51 -2.97
C LYS A 61 3.54 8.30 -3.83
N LYS A 62 4.68 7.71 -4.22
CA LYS A 62 5.66 8.36 -5.11
C LYS A 62 5.08 8.61 -6.50
N GLN A 63 4.34 7.67 -7.07
CA GLN A 63 3.66 7.87 -8.36
C GLN A 63 2.69 9.05 -8.29
N TRP A 64 1.87 9.11 -7.24
CA TRP A 64 0.87 10.16 -7.04
C TRP A 64 1.50 11.54 -6.77
N ASP A 65 2.51 11.60 -5.92
CA ASP A 65 3.28 12.83 -5.65
C ASP A 65 3.97 13.38 -6.91
N ARG A 66 4.59 12.51 -7.72
CA ARG A 66 5.16 12.88 -9.02
C ARG A 66 4.13 13.47 -9.97
N ALA A 67 2.91 12.95 -9.93
CA ALA A 67 1.76 13.47 -10.68
C ALA A 67 1.07 14.68 -10.03
N LYS A 68 1.61 15.20 -8.91
CA LYS A 68 1.11 16.36 -8.17
C LYS A 68 -0.24 16.17 -7.47
N TYR A 69 -0.56 14.93 -7.11
CA TYR A 69 -1.75 14.60 -6.32
C TYR A 69 -1.33 13.97 -4.99
N ASP A 70 -1.49 14.67 -3.86
CA ASP A 70 -1.16 14.13 -2.54
C ASP A 70 -2.30 13.26 -1.99
N ILE A 71 -2.00 11.98 -1.77
CA ILE A 71 -2.91 11.01 -1.14
C ILE A 71 -2.43 10.57 0.25
N SER A 72 -1.45 11.27 0.84
CA SER A 72 -0.86 10.89 2.13
C SER A 72 -1.86 10.87 3.29
N ASN A 73 -2.93 11.68 3.19
CA ASN A 73 -4.01 11.75 4.17
C ASN A 73 -5.34 11.18 3.63
N ARG A 74 -5.27 10.29 2.64
CA ARG A 74 -6.43 9.65 1.98
C ARG A 74 -6.39 8.13 2.22
N PRO A 75 -6.64 7.66 3.47
CA PRO A 75 -6.51 6.25 3.80
C PRO A 75 -7.40 5.36 2.91
N GLU A 76 -8.62 5.78 2.59
CA GLU A 76 -9.52 5.06 1.69
C GLU A 76 -8.88 4.80 0.32
N ILE A 77 -8.16 5.78 -0.22
CA ILE A 77 -7.48 5.66 -1.51
C ILE A 77 -6.26 4.75 -1.39
N LEU A 78 -5.48 4.87 -0.32
CA LEU A 78 -4.33 4.01 -0.05
C LEU A 78 -4.75 2.53 0.10
N PHE A 79 -5.86 2.27 0.82
CA PHE A 79 -6.42 0.93 0.96
C PHE A 79 -6.94 0.38 -0.38
N THR A 80 -7.65 1.21 -1.17
CA THR A 80 -8.08 0.83 -2.51
C THR A 80 -6.90 0.44 -3.39
N LEU A 81 -5.88 1.30 -3.49
CA LEU A 81 -4.71 1.08 -4.35
C LEU A 81 -3.87 -0.13 -3.89
N PHE A 82 -3.78 -0.38 -2.58
CA PHE A 82 -3.18 -1.61 -2.07
C PHE A 82 -3.93 -2.85 -2.55
N ASN A 83 -5.26 -2.82 -2.55
CA ASN A 83 -6.09 -3.95 -2.98
C ASN A 83 -6.08 -4.16 -4.51
N VAL A 84 -6.14 -3.09 -5.31
CA VAL A 84 -6.21 -3.20 -6.78
C VAL A 84 -4.84 -3.27 -7.48
N GLY A 85 -3.77 -2.87 -6.78
CA GLY A 85 -2.39 -2.94 -7.27
C GLY A 85 -1.99 -1.84 -8.26
N PHE A 86 -0.71 -1.85 -8.66
CA PHE A 86 -0.09 -0.76 -9.43
C PHE A 86 -0.73 -0.48 -10.78
N LEU A 87 -1.21 -1.52 -11.49
CA LEU A 87 -1.80 -1.36 -12.83
C LEU A 87 -3.08 -0.52 -12.83
N GLN A 88 -3.79 -0.48 -11.70
CA GLN A 88 -5.01 0.28 -11.54
C GLN A 88 -4.77 1.65 -10.87
N SER A 89 -3.52 1.96 -10.52
CA SER A 89 -3.14 3.22 -9.90
C SER A 89 -2.98 4.32 -10.96
N ASN A 90 -4.06 5.09 -11.14
CA ASN A 90 -4.13 6.21 -12.08
C ASN A 90 -4.27 7.52 -11.30
N PRO A 91 -3.20 8.31 -11.13
CA PRO A 91 -3.26 9.58 -10.41
C PRO A 91 -4.23 10.58 -11.05
N GLY A 92 -5.01 11.27 -10.23
CA GLY A 92 -5.98 12.26 -10.69
C GLY A 92 -6.50 13.16 -9.57
N PRO A 93 -7.19 14.25 -9.91
CA PRO A 93 -7.64 15.25 -8.93
C PRO A 93 -8.74 14.73 -8.01
N ASN A 94 -9.57 13.80 -8.50
CA ASN A 94 -10.73 13.28 -7.78
C ASN A 94 -10.62 11.75 -7.67
N PRO A 95 -9.71 11.22 -6.85
CA PRO A 95 -9.59 9.79 -6.65
C PRO A 95 -10.82 9.25 -5.92
N GLU A 96 -11.31 8.11 -6.37
CA GLU A 96 -12.48 7.45 -5.79
C GLU A 96 -12.08 6.24 -4.96
N CYS A 97 -12.82 6.04 -3.88
CA CYS A 97 -12.72 4.85 -3.04
C CYS A 97 -13.32 3.65 -3.77
N GLY A 98 -12.62 2.51 -3.75
CA GLY A 98 -13.04 1.29 -4.43
C GLY A 98 -12.30 0.04 -3.95
N GLY A 99 -12.15 -0.92 -4.85
CA GLY A 99 -11.57 -2.24 -4.60
C GLY A 99 -12.63 -3.33 -4.56
N SER A 100 -12.25 -4.52 -4.09
CA SER A 100 -13.16 -5.65 -3.94
C SER A 100 -14.37 -5.30 -3.08
N HIS A 101 -15.53 -5.82 -3.46
CA HIS A 101 -16.74 -5.72 -2.66
C HIS A 101 -16.70 -6.72 -1.50
N ILE A 102 -17.10 -6.27 -0.31
CA ILE A 102 -17.16 -7.07 0.91
C ILE A 102 -18.56 -6.92 1.51
N THR A 103 -19.25 -8.04 1.68
CA THR A 103 -20.57 -8.06 2.31
C THR A 103 -20.43 -8.28 3.80
N VAL A 104 -20.98 -7.37 4.61
CA VAL A 104 -21.06 -7.48 6.08
C VAL A 104 -22.53 -7.33 6.48
N GLY A 105 -23.16 -8.45 6.86
CA GLY A 105 -24.61 -8.50 7.03
C GLY A 105 -25.32 -8.18 5.71
N ASP A 106 -26.25 -7.22 5.73
CA ASP A 106 -27.02 -6.78 4.55
C ASP A 106 -26.39 -5.58 3.82
N LYS A 107 -25.16 -5.19 4.17
CA LYS A 107 -24.45 -4.05 3.57
C LYS A 107 -23.25 -4.50 2.76
N VAL A 108 -23.09 -3.91 1.58
CA VAL A 108 -21.91 -4.09 0.72
C VAL A 108 -20.99 -2.89 0.89
N TYR A 109 -19.75 -3.14 1.25
CA TYR A 109 -18.68 -2.17 1.34
C TYR A 109 -17.65 -2.41 0.26
N THR A 110 -16.83 -1.40 -0.04
CA THR A 110 -15.58 -1.60 -0.79
C THR A 110 -14.43 -1.79 0.19
N PHE A 111 -13.35 -2.46 -0.25
CA PHE A 111 -12.15 -2.64 0.56
C PHE A 111 -11.60 -1.31 1.10
N GLY A 112 -11.57 -0.27 0.25
CA GLY A 112 -11.18 1.07 0.66
C GLY A 112 -12.07 1.66 1.76
N ALA A 113 -13.39 1.45 1.68
CA ALA A 113 -14.34 1.99 2.66
C ALA A 113 -14.16 1.34 4.04
N ILE A 114 -14.02 0.01 4.09
CA ILE A 114 -13.73 -0.70 5.35
C ILE A 114 -12.39 -0.25 5.93
N GLY A 115 -11.36 -0.10 5.09
CA GLY A 115 -10.04 0.37 5.55
C GLY A 115 -10.11 1.78 6.14
N PHE A 116 -10.88 2.67 5.54
CA PHE A 116 -11.15 4.01 6.06
C PHE A 116 -11.84 3.97 7.43
N ASP A 117 -12.93 3.20 7.54
CA ASP A 117 -13.67 3.08 8.79
C ASP A 117 -12.79 2.50 9.90
N PHE A 118 -11.98 1.49 9.58
CA PHE A 118 -11.02 0.92 10.53
C PHE A 118 -9.95 1.94 10.94
N TYR A 119 -9.35 2.68 10.01
CA TYR A 119 -8.34 3.68 10.32
C TYR A 119 -8.84 4.75 11.30
N TYR A 120 -10.10 5.19 11.15
CA TYR A 120 -10.73 6.21 11.99
C TYR A 120 -11.54 5.65 13.18
N SER A 121 -11.54 4.34 13.38
CA SER A 121 -12.33 3.68 14.44
C SER A 121 -11.81 3.95 15.86
N GLY A 122 -10.54 4.31 16.01
CA GLY A 122 -9.88 4.39 17.30
C GLY A 122 -9.03 3.17 17.65
N GLU A 123 -9.23 2.03 16.98
CA GLU A 123 -8.60 0.75 17.33
C GLU A 123 -7.07 0.79 17.31
N LEU A 124 -6.49 1.62 16.45
CA LEU A 124 -5.04 1.82 16.35
C LEU A 124 -4.55 3.16 16.92
N ALA A 125 -5.43 3.99 17.51
CA ALA A 125 -5.11 5.37 17.89
C ALA A 125 -3.92 5.48 18.87
N LYS A 126 -3.73 4.46 19.71
CA LYS A 126 -2.63 4.41 20.67
C LYS A 126 -1.27 4.34 19.99
N GLU A 127 -1.16 3.50 18.95
CA GLU A 127 0.12 3.22 18.30
C GLU A 127 0.31 4.07 17.02
N PHE A 128 -0.81 4.47 16.40
CA PHE A 128 -0.88 5.34 15.24
C PHE A 128 -1.94 6.42 15.45
N PRO A 129 -1.61 7.52 16.15
CA PRO A 129 -2.53 8.64 16.35
C PRO A 129 -3.00 9.21 15.01
N TYR A 130 -4.31 9.43 14.88
CA TYR A 130 -4.92 10.05 13.70
C TYR A 130 -5.55 11.40 14.03
N TRP A 131 -5.78 12.21 12.99
CA TRP A 131 -6.45 13.50 13.13
C TRP A 131 -7.95 13.27 13.38
N GLU A 132 -8.50 13.84 14.46
CA GLU A 132 -9.96 13.80 14.71
C GLU A 132 -10.77 14.39 13.55
N ARG A 133 -10.21 15.39 12.83
CA ARG A 133 -10.78 15.89 11.58
C ARG A 133 -10.33 15.03 10.40
N ARG A 134 -11.31 14.35 9.80
CA ARG A 134 -11.15 13.37 8.71
C ARG A 134 -10.51 13.94 7.43
N PHE A 135 -10.63 15.24 7.17
CA PHE A 135 -9.99 15.94 6.04
C PHE A 135 -9.54 17.34 6.47
N LYS A 136 -8.35 17.78 6.04
CA LYS A 136 -7.97 19.20 6.16
C LYS A 136 -8.78 20.01 5.15
N SER A 137 -9.40 21.09 5.62
CA SER A 137 -10.07 22.11 4.79
C SER A 137 -9.07 22.87 3.94
#